data_AF-A0A9D6WA75-F1
#
_entry.id   AF-A0A9D6WA75-F1
#
_cell.length_a   1.000
_cell.length_b   1.000
_cell.length_c   1.000
_cell.angle_alpha   90.00
_cell.angle_beta   90.00
_cell.angle_gamma   90.00
#
_symmetry.space_group_name_H-M   'P 1'
#
loop_
_entity.id
_entity.type
_entity.pdbx_description
1 polymer ?
#
loop_
_entity_poly.entity_id
_entity_poly.type
_entity_poly.pdbx_seq_one_letter_code
_entity_poly.pdbx_strand_id
1 'polypeptide(L)'
;MRTVGWGAAGGAGNPMAGGKARAGREPKLILASGSARRRMIFQALGLRFAAVTSGLEEPACGGQQPEGFVRGLAAAKARAVVEQMRLRSAPPWVVGADTVVVVDRTVFGQPADVADARRMMRALAGRGHEVMTAVSIWSGPVEVVGFVETTIVRFRAFDSFELERYLGEGDWRGKAGAYAIQGAAGAFVTAVEGDAWNVVGFPVRSFLDRARAAGIPVPEERSARPGLARLWPVADDELFADRRWGPRWG
;
A
#
# COMPACT_ATOMS: atom_id res chain seq x y z
N MET A 1 -18.66 57.01 63.70
CA MET A 1 -19.41 56.45 64.84
C MET A 1 -19.83 55.04 64.45
N ARG A 2 -19.37 54.03 65.22
CA ARG A 2 -19.72 52.60 65.21
C ARG A 2 -19.26 51.70 64.04
N THR A 3 -18.18 50.96 64.34
CA THR A 3 -17.92 49.51 64.11
C THR A 3 -19.19 48.64 64.20
N VAL A 4 -19.36 47.49 63.53
CA VAL A 4 -18.68 46.15 63.58
C VAL A 4 -19.30 45.33 62.40
N GLY A 5 -18.80 44.25 61.80
CA GLY A 5 -17.67 43.36 62.01
C GLY A 5 -17.97 41.97 61.41
N TRP A 6 -17.03 41.45 60.61
CA TRP A 6 -16.59 40.06 60.45
C TRP A 6 -17.45 38.96 59.78
N GLY A 7 -16.83 38.31 58.78
CA GLY A 7 -17.15 37.00 58.23
C GLY A 7 -16.14 36.60 57.15
N ALA A 8 -15.09 35.88 57.54
CA ALA A 8 -13.94 35.49 56.73
C ALA A 8 -14.15 34.20 55.90
N ALA A 9 -13.15 33.94 55.04
CA ALA A 9 -12.79 32.71 54.29
C ALA A 9 -13.15 32.78 52.81
N GLY A 10 -12.26 32.52 51.85
CA GLY A 10 -10.88 32.08 51.87
C GLY A 10 -10.39 32.10 50.42
N GLY A 11 -9.11 32.41 50.22
CA GLY A 11 -8.52 32.50 48.89
C GLY A 11 -8.40 31.14 48.20
N ALA A 12 -8.43 31.18 46.87
CA ALA A 12 -7.46 30.54 45.99
C ALA A 12 -8.00 30.68 44.56
N GLY A 13 -7.30 31.44 43.74
CA GLY A 13 -7.55 31.47 42.31
C GLY A 13 -7.37 30.07 41.73
N ASN A 14 -8.27 29.69 40.83
CA ASN A 14 -7.96 28.69 39.83
C ASN A 14 -8.49 29.21 38.48
N PRO A 15 -7.62 29.48 37.49
CA PRO A 15 -8.06 29.87 36.18
C PRO A 15 -8.82 28.69 35.56
N MET A 16 -10.05 28.99 35.11
CA MET A 16 -10.88 28.08 34.32
C MET A 16 -10.05 27.45 33.22
N ALA A 17 -10.00 26.12 33.27
CA ALA A 17 -9.29 25.26 32.35
C ALA A 17 -9.71 25.55 30.90
N GLY A 18 -8.88 26.31 30.20
CA GLY A 18 -8.84 26.33 28.74
C GLY A 18 -8.37 24.97 28.26
N GLY A 19 -9.32 24.04 28.05
CA GLY A 19 -9.08 22.84 27.27
C GLY A 19 -8.65 23.24 25.87
N LYS A 20 -7.34 23.36 25.63
CA LYS A 20 -6.80 23.45 24.28
C LYS A 20 -7.22 22.17 23.56
N ALA A 21 -8.19 22.28 22.68
CA ALA A 21 -8.36 21.33 21.59
C ALA A 21 -6.96 21.08 21.01
N ARG A 22 -6.52 19.81 20.99
CA ARG A 22 -5.26 19.45 20.36
C ARG A 22 -5.40 19.83 18.89
N ALA A 23 -4.81 20.97 18.50
CA ALA A 23 -4.69 21.37 17.11
C ALA A 23 -4.18 20.14 16.33
N GLY A 24 -5.00 19.63 15.42
CA GLY A 24 -4.71 18.42 14.68
C GLY A 24 -3.38 18.59 13.97
N ARG A 25 -2.35 17.87 14.41
CA ARG A 25 -1.08 17.83 13.68
C ARG A 25 -1.36 17.23 12.31
N GLU A 26 -1.10 17.99 11.25
CA GLU A 26 -1.12 17.45 9.89
C GLU A 26 -0.30 16.16 9.84
N PRO A 27 -0.80 15.11 9.16
CA PRO A 27 -0.11 13.83 9.11
C PRO A 27 1.24 14.01 8.42
N LYS A 28 2.31 13.63 9.12
CA LYS A 28 3.68 13.68 8.61
C LYS A 28 3.97 12.67 7.49
N LEU A 29 3.00 11.81 7.16
CA LEU A 29 3.07 10.78 6.14
C LEU A 29 1.84 10.88 5.23
N ILE A 30 2.08 10.88 3.93
CA ILE A 30 1.05 10.96 2.89
C ILE A 30 1.22 9.73 1.99
N LEU A 31 0.15 8.98 1.80
CA LEU A 31 0.07 7.91 0.80
C LEU A 31 -0.49 8.49 -0.50
N ALA A 32 0.37 8.63 -1.51
CA ALA A 32 0.02 9.10 -2.84
C ALA A 32 -0.66 7.99 -3.68
N SER A 33 -1.80 7.47 -3.22
CA SER A 33 -2.48 6.35 -3.86
C SER A 33 -3.99 6.34 -3.66
N GLY A 34 -4.73 6.04 -4.74
CA GLY A 34 -6.16 5.73 -4.69
C GLY A 34 -6.48 4.28 -4.30
N SER A 35 -5.48 3.39 -4.28
CA SER A 35 -5.67 1.96 -4.03
C SER A 35 -6.24 1.70 -2.62
N ALA A 36 -7.42 1.08 -2.56
CA ALA A 36 -8.01 0.64 -1.29
C ALA A 36 -7.12 -0.37 -0.57
N ARG A 37 -6.44 -1.25 -1.31
CA ARG A 37 -5.53 -2.27 -0.73
C ARG A 37 -4.34 -1.62 -0.03
N ARG A 38 -3.69 -0.63 -0.65
CA ARG A 38 -2.55 0.06 -0.03
C ARG A 38 -2.98 0.84 1.22
N ARG A 39 -4.17 1.45 1.19
CA ARG A 39 -4.75 2.09 2.39
C ARG A 39 -4.98 1.08 3.52
N MET A 40 -5.56 -0.08 3.22
CA MET A 40 -5.75 -1.16 4.19
C MET A 40 -4.41 -1.64 4.77
N ILE A 41 -3.39 -1.84 3.94
CA ILE A 41 -2.05 -2.22 4.38
C ILE A 41 -1.48 -1.15 5.33
N PHE A 42 -1.51 0.13 4.97
CA PHE A 42 -1.00 1.20 5.83
C PHE A 42 -1.75 1.28 7.17
N GLN A 43 -3.07 1.07 7.16
CA GLN A 43 -3.89 0.99 8.38
C GLN A 43 -3.50 -0.21 9.24
N ALA A 44 -3.32 -1.39 8.64
CA ALA A 44 -2.88 -2.60 9.33
C ALA A 44 -1.47 -2.48 9.90
N LEU A 45 -0.61 -1.69 9.27
CA LEU A 45 0.69 -1.32 9.82
C LEU A 45 0.58 -0.37 11.02
N GLY A 46 -0.58 0.24 11.28
CA GLY A 46 -0.75 1.23 12.34
C GLY A 46 -0.16 2.60 12.00
N LEU A 47 0.09 2.88 10.72
CA LEU A 47 0.61 4.15 10.26
C LEU A 47 -0.46 5.25 10.40
N ARG A 48 -0.04 6.44 10.85
CA ARG A 48 -0.86 7.65 10.78
C ARG A 48 -0.54 8.38 9.48
N PHE A 49 -1.48 8.38 8.54
CA PHE A 49 -1.27 8.95 7.21
C PHE A 49 -2.52 9.65 6.68
N ALA A 50 -2.33 10.57 5.73
CA ALA A 50 -3.38 11.01 4.81
C ALA A 50 -3.24 10.27 3.48
N ALA A 51 -4.35 9.89 2.85
CA ALA A 51 -4.34 9.38 1.49
C ALA A 51 -4.71 10.51 0.52
N VAL A 52 -3.88 10.72 -0.50
CA VAL A 52 -4.12 11.70 -1.56
C VAL A 52 -3.92 11.01 -2.90
N THR A 53 -4.87 11.16 -3.81
CA THR A 53 -4.76 10.60 -5.15
C THR A 53 -4.03 11.58 -6.07
N SER A 54 -3.04 11.11 -6.80
CA SER A 54 -2.28 11.95 -7.75
C SER A 54 -3.12 12.46 -8.93
N GLY A 55 -4.24 11.80 -9.26
CA GLY A 55 -5.08 12.13 -10.41
C GLY A 55 -4.41 11.88 -11.77
N LEU A 56 -3.23 11.27 -11.80
CA LEU A 56 -2.50 10.98 -13.03
C LEU A 56 -3.17 9.85 -13.82
N GLU A 57 -3.36 10.09 -15.11
CA GLU A 57 -3.62 9.02 -16.08
C GLU A 57 -2.34 8.21 -16.30
N GLU A 58 -2.47 6.88 -16.27
CA GLU A 58 -1.33 5.98 -16.42
C GLU A 58 -0.99 5.80 -17.91
N PRO A 59 0.20 6.18 -18.37
CA PRO A 59 0.60 5.94 -19.75
C PRO A 59 0.76 4.45 -20.03
N ALA A 60 0.60 4.06 -21.29
CA ALA A 60 1.01 2.72 -21.73
C ALA A 60 2.52 2.56 -21.57
N CYS A 61 2.97 1.34 -21.22
CA CYS A 61 4.41 1.03 -21.08
C CYS A 61 5.22 1.33 -22.35
N GLY A 62 4.62 1.16 -23.54
CA GLY A 62 5.22 1.62 -24.80
C GLY A 62 6.56 0.94 -25.15
N GLY A 63 6.77 -0.29 -24.70
CA GLY A 63 8.01 -1.05 -24.94
C GLY A 63 9.16 -0.72 -23.99
N GLN A 64 8.93 0.13 -22.97
CA GLN A 64 9.90 0.35 -21.90
C GLN A 64 10.18 -0.93 -21.11
N GLN A 65 11.36 -1.00 -20.49
CA GLN A 65 11.69 -2.09 -19.59
C GLN A 65 10.75 -2.03 -18.36
N PRO A 66 10.09 -3.15 -17.97
CA PRO A 66 9.02 -3.12 -16.97
C PRO A 66 9.39 -2.49 -15.62
N GLU A 67 10.59 -2.74 -15.12
CA GLU A 67 11.07 -2.18 -13.85
C GLU A 67 11.22 -0.64 -13.94
N GLY A 68 11.79 -0.13 -15.03
CA GLY A 68 11.89 1.29 -15.29
C GLY A 68 10.52 1.95 -15.41
N PHE A 69 9.58 1.30 -16.10
CA PHE A 69 8.21 1.77 -16.25
C PHE A 69 7.50 1.89 -14.89
N VAL A 70 7.47 0.83 -14.09
CA VAL A 70 6.77 0.84 -12.79
C VAL A 70 7.45 1.80 -11.79
N ARG A 71 8.79 1.92 -11.83
CA ARG A 71 9.54 2.92 -11.05
C ARG A 71 9.12 4.34 -11.41
N GLY A 72 9.04 4.64 -12.71
CA GLY A 72 8.60 5.93 -13.21
C GLY A 72 7.19 6.29 -12.74
N LEU A 73 6.25 5.34 -12.79
CA LEU A 73 4.87 5.53 -12.32
C LEU A 73 4.81 5.84 -10.82
N ALA A 74 5.52 5.10 -9.98
CA ALA A 74 5.52 5.33 -8.54
C ALA A 74 6.09 6.72 -8.18
N ALA A 75 7.20 7.11 -8.82
CA ALA A 75 7.82 8.43 -8.62
C ALA A 75 6.92 9.56 -9.12
N ALA A 76 6.31 9.41 -10.30
CA ALA A 76 5.38 10.39 -10.85
C ALA A 76 4.16 10.61 -9.94
N LYS A 77 3.60 9.53 -9.37
CA LYS A 77 2.46 9.62 -8.42
C LYS A 77 2.84 10.38 -7.15
N ALA A 78 4.00 10.09 -6.56
CA ALA A 78 4.47 10.82 -5.39
C ALA A 78 4.72 12.31 -5.71
N ARG A 79 5.42 12.58 -6.81
CA ARG A 79 5.72 13.93 -7.28
C ARG A 79 4.47 14.77 -7.54
N ALA A 80 3.45 14.20 -8.20
CA ALA A 80 2.20 14.90 -8.46
C ALA A 80 1.50 15.32 -7.16
N VAL A 81 1.52 14.47 -6.12
CA VAL A 81 0.96 14.84 -4.80
C VAL A 81 1.81 15.90 -4.11
N VAL A 82 3.15 15.82 -4.20
CA VAL A 82 4.05 16.87 -3.71
C VAL A 82 3.74 18.23 -4.34
N GLU A 83 3.53 18.27 -5.66
CA GLU A 83 3.19 19.48 -6.41
C GLU A 83 1.77 19.98 -6.08
N GLN A 84 0.77 19.08 -6.07
CA GLN A 84 -0.62 19.37 -5.72
C GLN A 84 -0.74 20.00 -4.32
N MET A 85 0.00 19.46 -3.35
CA MET A 85 0.00 19.93 -1.96
C MET A 85 1.02 21.05 -1.70
N ARG A 86 1.78 21.47 -2.73
CA ARG A 86 2.81 22.52 -2.67
C ARG A 86 3.84 22.27 -1.55
N LEU A 87 4.28 21.03 -1.39
CA LEU A 87 5.22 20.65 -0.34
C LEU A 87 6.64 21.10 -0.72
N ARG A 88 7.17 22.10 -0.01
CA ARG A 88 8.49 22.71 -0.30
C ARG A 88 9.57 22.38 0.73
N SER A 89 9.19 21.83 1.87
CA SER A 89 10.10 21.43 2.93
C SER A 89 9.60 20.15 3.58
N ALA A 90 10.53 19.44 4.22
CA ALA A 90 10.23 18.27 5.01
C ALA A 90 10.08 18.64 6.48
N PRO A 91 9.27 17.90 7.26
CA PRO A 91 8.17 17.00 6.83
C PRO A 91 7.01 17.79 6.19
N PRO A 92 6.14 17.14 5.37
CA PRO A 92 5.77 15.71 5.38
C PRO A 92 6.50 14.81 4.37
N TRP A 93 6.40 13.49 4.60
CA TRP A 93 6.85 12.43 3.70
C TRP A 93 5.73 11.98 2.77
N VAL A 94 6.01 11.80 1.48
CA VAL A 94 5.03 11.32 0.49
C VAL A 94 5.47 9.98 -0.06
N VAL A 95 4.61 8.97 -0.01
CA VAL A 95 4.86 7.62 -0.50
C VAL A 95 3.99 7.35 -1.73
N GLY A 96 4.61 7.29 -2.90
CA GLY A 96 4.01 6.80 -4.13
C GLY A 96 4.31 5.32 -4.32
N ALA A 97 3.37 4.59 -4.91
CA ALA A 97 3.59 3.20 -5.27
C ALA A 97 2.80 2.83 -6.52
N ASP A 98 3.36 1.92 -7.30
CA ASP A 98 2.71 1.37 -8.48
C ASP A 98 3.01 -0.12 -8.63
N THR A 99 2.07 -0.89 -9.17
CA THR A 99 2.17 -2.36 -9.26
C THR A 99 1.74 -2.80 -10.65
N VAL A 100 2.57 -3.62 -11.30
CA VAL A 100 2.28 -4.24 -12.59
C VAL A 100 2.52 -5.74 -12.54
N VAL A 101 1.84 -6.47 -13.42
CA VAL A 101 2.09 -7.89 -13.67
C VAL A 101 2.80 -8.03 -15.01
N VAL A 102 3.85 -8.85 -15.07
CA VAL A 102 4.66 -9.04 -16.28
C VAL A 102 4.69 -10.51 -16.66
N VAL A 103 4.33 -10.80 -17.91
CA VAL A 103 4.40 -12.14 -18.50
C VAL A 103 4.93 -12.03 -19.93
N ASP A 104 5.97 -12.78 -20.29
CA ASP A 104 6.71 -12.66 -21.56
C ASP A 104 7.00 -11.21 -21.99
N ARG A 105 7.49 -10.38 -21.06
CA ARG A 105 7.75 -8.94 -21.27
C ARG A 105 6.51 -8.07 -21.50
N THR A 106 5.32 -8.64 -21.52
CA THR A 106 4.07 -7.89 -21.61
C THR A 106 3.68 -7.40 -20.23
N VAL A 107 3.45 -6.09 -20.09
CA VAL A 107 3.05 -5.45 -18.84
C VAL A 107 1.53 -5.32 -18.77
N PHE A 108 0.95 -5.83 -17.68
CA PHE A 108 -0.45 -5.68 -17.34
C PHE A 108 -0.61 -4.75 -16.13
N GLY A 109 -1.22 -3.60 -16.37
CA GLY A 109 -1.81 -2.75 -15.34
C GLY A 109 -3.19 -3.27 -14.94
N GLN A 110 -4.09 -2.35 -14.59
CA GLN A 110 -5.48 -2.69 -14.27
C GLN A 110 -6.27 -2.95 -15.57
N PRO A 111 -7.12 -3.98 -15.63
CA PRO A 111 -7.96 -4.23 -16.80
C PRO A 111 -8.99 -3.11 -16.97
N ALA A 112 -9.20 -2.69 -18.22
CA ALA A 112 -10.19 -1.66 -18.55
C ALA A 112 -11.63 -2.18 -18.41
N ASP A 113 -11.85 -3.43 -18.80
CA ASP A 113 -13.15 -4.10 -18.77
C ASP A 113 -13.00 -5.62 -18.58
N VAL A 114 -14.11 -6.34 -18.62
CA VAL A 114 -14.12 -7.80 -18.44
C VAL A 114 -13.45 -8.54 -19.61
N ALA A 115 -13.44 -7.99 -20.83
CA ALA A 115 -12.78 -8.60 -21.97
C ALA A 115 -11.26 -8.50 -21.82
N ASP A 116 -10.76 -7.36 -21.36
CA ASP A 116 -9.35 -7.17 -21.05
C ASP A 116 -8.92 -8.02 -19.84
N ALA A 117 -9.75 -8.11 -18.79
CA ALA A 117 -9.51 -9.02 -17.67
C ALA A 117 -9.39 -10.47 -18.11
N ARG A 118 -10.27 -10.93 -19.01
CA ARG A 118 -10.21 -12.27 -19.62
C ARG A 118 -8.93 -12.48 -20.41
N ARG A 119 -8.52 -11.50 -21.21
CA ARG A 119 -7.27 -11.53 -21.99
C ARG A 119 -6.05 -11.65 -21.08
N MET A 120 -6.00 -10.84 -20.00
CA MET A 120 -4.93 -10.91 -18.99
C MET A 120 -4.90 -12.30 -18.34
N MET A 121 -6.01 -12.78 -17.78
CA MET A 121 -6.07 -14.06 -17.08
C MET A 121 -5.69 -15.25 -17.96
N ARG A 122 -6.15 -15.28 -19.23
CA ARG A 122 -5.73 -16.31 -20.19
C ARG A 122 -4.23 -16.31 -20.44
N ALA A 123 -3.60 -15.14 -20.48
CA ALA A 123 -2.16 -15.05 -20.65
C ALA A 123 -1.37 -15.57 -19.44
N LEU A 124 -1.97 -15.61 -18.24
CA LEU A 124 -1.35 -16.10 -17.00
C LEU A 124 -1.62 -17.58 -16.73
N ALA A 125 -2.67 -18.16 -17.34
CA ALA A 125 -3.10 -19.54 -17.09
C ALA A 125 -1.97 -20.56 -17.33
N GLY A 126 -1.67 -21.39 -16.31
CA GLY A 126 -0.65 -22.43 -16.39
C GLY A 126 0.80 -21.93 -16.41
N ARG A 127 1.04 -20.67 -16.05
CA ARG A 127 2.33 -20.00 -16.26
C ARG A 127 2.85 -19.31 -15.00
N GLY A 128 4.15 -19.05 -15.00
CA GLY A 128 4.79 -18.13 -14.06
C GLY A 128 4.80 -16.71 -14.63
N HIS A 129 4.59 -15.73 -13.76
CA HIS A 129 4.64 -14.31 -14.08
C HIS A 129 5.22 -13.52 -12.92
N GLU A 130 5.72 -12.32 -13.20
CA GLU A 130 6.32 -11.43 -12.23
C GLU A 130 5.30 -10.39 -11.77
N VAL A 131 5.23 -10.14 -10.48
CA VAL A 131 4.51 -9.01 -9.89
C VAL A 131 5.55 -8.02 -9.40
N MET A 132 5.61 -6.86 -10.05
CA MET A 132 6.55 -5.81 -9.71
C MET A 132 5.81 -4.66 -9.04
N THR A 133 6.20 -4.30 -7.81
CA THR A 133 5.75 -3.06 -7.17
C THR A 133 6.92 -2.12 -6.97
N ALA A 134 6.81 -0.93 -7.56
CA ALA A 134 7.70 0.18 -7.22
C ALA A 134 7.15 0.97 -6.04
N VAL A 135 8.06 1.46 -5.20
CA VAL A 135 7.78 2.41 -4.14
C VAL A 135 8.77 3.57 -4.24
N SER A 136 8.25 4.78 -4.15
CA SER A 136 9.01 6.03 -4.16
C SER A 136 8.62 6.86 -2.95
N ILE A 137 9.60 7.28 -2.15
CA ILE A 137 9.41 8.05 -0.93
C ILE A 137 10.09 9.41 -1.07
N TRP A 138 9.31 10.47 -0.85
CA TRP A 138 9.71 11.85 -1.03
C TRP A 138 9.70 12.62 0.29
N SER A 139 10.63 13.55 0.43
CA SER A 139 10.78 14.50 1.53
C SER A 139 10.62 15.91 0.97
N GLY A 140 9.41 16.47 1.06
CA GLY A 140 9.07 17.65 0.25
C GLY A 140 9.32 17.39 -1.24
N PRO A 141 10.13 18.23 -1.94
CA PRO A 141 10.36 18.11 -3.38
C PRO A 141 11.45 17.11 -3.79
N VAL A 142 12.04 16.35 -2.85
CA VAL A 142 13.17 15.47 -3.12
C VAL A 142 12.77 14.01 -2.90
N GLU A 143 12.97 13.16 -3.91
CA GLU A 143 12.93 11.71 -3.74
C GLU A 143 14.13 11.26 -2.90
N VAL A 144 13.87 10.61 -1.76
CA VAL A 144 14.92 10.12 -0.85
C VAL A 144 15.12 8.61 -0.92
N VAL A 145 14.10 7.87 -1.40
CA VAL A 145 14.13 6.42 -1.52
C VAL A 145 13.30 6.03 -2.75
N GLY A 146 13.89 5.24 -3.64
CA GLY A 146 13.18 4.57 -4.73
C GLY A 146 13.61 3.11 -4.81
N PHE A 147 12.68 2.18 -4.94
CA PHE A 147 12.99 0.75 -5.14
C PHE A 147 11.86 0.02 -5.87
N VAL A 148 12.18 -1.16 -6.41
CA VAL A 148 11.20 -2.10 -6.99
C VAL A 148 11.37 -3.44 -6.30
N GLU A 149 10.25 -4.02 -5.88
CA GLU A 149 10.18 -5.39 -5.38
C GLU A 149 9.56 -6.28 -6.47
N THR A 150 10.17 -7.42 -6.74
CA THR A 150 9.67 -8.40 -7.73
C THR A 150 9.33 -9.70 -7.04
N THR A 151 8.18 -10.28 -7.38
CA THR A 151 7.72 -11.56 -6.83
C THR A 151 7.16 -12.41 -7.93
N ILE A 152 7.62 -13.65 -8.05
CA ILE A 152 7.13 -14.59 -9.06
C ILE A 152 5.88 -15.27 -8.51
N VAL A 153 4.82 -15.34 -9.31
CA VAL A 153 3.60 -16.08 -9.00
C VAL A 153 3.38 -17.10 -10.11
N ARG A 154 3.01 -18.33 -9.75
CA ARG A 154 2.69 -19.39 -10.69
C ARG A 154 1.22 -19.75 -10.59
N PHE A 155 0.56 -19.80 -11.72
CA PHE A 155 -0.80 -20.34 -11.82
C PHE A 155 -0.79 -21.77 -12.33
N ARG A 156 -1.72 -22.59 -11.84
CA ARG A 156 -2.13 -23.81 -12.56
C ARG A 156 -2.85 -23.43 -13.85
N ALA A 157 -2.97 -24.38 -14.76
CA ALA A 157 -3.93 -24.26 -15.84
C ALA A 157 -5.35 -24.26 -15.26
N PHE A 158 -6.23 -23.50 -15.90
CA PHE A 158 -7.67 -23.48 -15.65
C PHE A 158 -8.39 -23.33 -16.97
N ASP A 159 -9.59 -23.88 -17.04
CA ASP A 159 -10.38 -23.88 -18.27
C ASP A 159 -11.23 -22.59 -18.43
N SER A 160 -12.00 -22.53 -19.51
CA SER A 160 -12.88 -21.38 -19.76
C SER A 160 -14.01 -21.28 -18.73
N PHE A 161 -14.50 -22.39 -18.20
CA PHE A 161 -15.58 -22.39 -17.22
C PHE A 161 -15.12 -21.78 -15.89
N GLU A 162 -13.95 -22.21 -15.40
CA GLU A 162 -13.34 -21.66 -14.20
C GLU A 162 -13.03 -20.16 -14.35
N LEU A 163 -12.54 -19.75 -15.53
CA LEU A 163 -12.25 -18.36 -15.83
C LEU A 163 -13.51 -17.50 -15.84
N GLU A 164 -14.57 -17.90 -16.53
CA GLU A 164 -15.82 -17.12 -16.57
C GLU A 164 -16.46 -17.01 -15.19
N ARG A 165 -16.41 -18.08 -14.39
CA ARG A 165 -16.87 -18.06 -13.01
C ARG A 165 -16.10 -17.01 -12.19
N TYR A 166 -14.77 -17.01 -12.27
CA TYR A 166 -13.92 -16.02 -11.61
C TYR A 166 -14.23 -14.59 -12.07
N LEU A 167 -14.38 -14.37 -13.38
CA LEU A 167 -14.69 -13.05 -13.94
C LEU A 167 -16.06 -12.53 -13.49
N GLY A 168 -17.04 -13.43 -13.32
CA GLY A 168 -18.38 -13.14 -12.83
C GLY A 168 -18.40 -12.62 -11.39
N GLU A 169 -17.47 -13.07 -10.55
CA GLU A 169 -17.33 -12.58 -9.16
C GLU A 169 -16.82 -11.14 -9.09
N GLY A 170 -16.15 -10.66 -10.14
CA GLY A 170 -15.74 -9.27 -10.25
C GLY A 170 -14.49 -8.89 -9.46
N ASP A 171 -13.83 -9.85 -8.82
CA ASP A 171 -12.62 -9.62 -8.04
C ASP A 171 -11.39 -9.26 -8.90
N TRP A 172 -11.51 -9.17 -10.22
CA TRP A 172 -10.47 -8.66 -11.11
C TRP A 172 -10.37 -7.13 -11.14
N ARG A 173 -11.44 -6.42 -10.74
CA ARG A 173 -11.55 -4.96 -10.89
C ARG A 173 -10.50 -4.22 -10.06
N GLY A 174 -9.83 -3.26 -10.69
CA GLY A 174 -8.82 -2.42 -10.04
C GLY A 174 -7.58 -3.19 -9.57
N LYS A 175 -7.25 -4.31 -10.23
CA LYS A 175 -6.12 -5.17 -9.87
C LYS A 175 -5.19 -5.38 -11.05
N ALA A 176 -3.89 -5.20 -10.82
CA ALA A 176 -2.88 -5.44 -11.85
C ALA A 176 -2.95 -6.91 -12.29
N GLY A 177 -2.93 -7.16 -13.60
CA GLY A 177 -3.07 -8.51 -14.15
C GLY A 177 -4.43 -9.15 -13.89
N ALA A 178 -5.44 -8.38 -13.49
CA ALA A 178 -6.81 -8.81 -13.28
C ALA A 178 -7.02 -9.86 -12.16
N TYR A 179 -6.13 -9.92 -11.14
CA TYR A 179 -6.31 -10.85 -10.02
C TYR A 179 -5.89 -10.32 -8.64
N ALA A 180 -6.39 -10.98 -7.58
CA ALA A 180 -5.93 -10.83 -6.20
C ALA A 180 -5.60 -12.20 -5.61
N ILE A 181 -4.39 -12.35 -5.08
CA ILE A 181 -3.96 -13.61 -4.46
C ILE A 181 -4.76 -13.94 -3.19
N GLN A 182 -5.21 -12.92 -2.47
CA GLN A 182 -6.04 -13.05 -1.27
C GLN A 182 -7.53 -13.31 -1.55
N GLY A 183 -7.93 -13.29 -2.83
CA GLY A 183 -9.31 -13.47 -3.27
C GLY A 183 -9.51 -14.80 -3.99
N ALA A 184 -10.55 -14.91 -4.81
CA ALA A 184 -10.91 -16.14 -5.50
C ALA A 184 -9.84 -16.66 -6.47
N ALA A 185 -9.00 -15.77 -7.00
CA ALA A 185 -7.88 -16.16 -7.85
C ALA A 185 -6.78 -16.92 -7.09
N GLY A 186 -6.79 -16.90 -5.75
CA GLY A 186 -5.92 -17.74 -4.93
C GLY A 186 -6.06 -19.23 -5.27
N ALA A 187 -7.25 -19.68 -5.70
CA ALA A 187 -7.49 -21.05 -6.14
C ALA A 187 -6.75 -21.45 -7.44
N PHE A 188 -6.18 -20.48 -8.15
CA PHE A 188 -5.33 -20.72 -9.32
C PHE A 188 -3.85 -20.72 -8.98
N VAL A 189 -3.45 -20.22 -7.81
CA VAL A 189 -2.03 -20.08 -7.43
C VAL A 189 -1.46 -21.42 -7.00
N THR A 190 -0.32 -21.80 -7.59
CA THR A 190 0.44 -23.00 -7.23
C THR A 190 1.75 -22.69 -6.51
N ALA A 191 2.31 -21.51 -6.72
CA ALA A 191 3.51 -21.06 -6.02
C ALA A 191 3.62 -19.54 -5.99
N VAL A 192 4.30 -19.03 -4.96
CA VAL A 192 4.75 -17.65 -4.85
C VAL A 192 6.22 -17.66 -4.44
N GLU A 193 7.07 -17.02 -5.23
CA GLU A 193 8.50 -16.89 -4.97
C GLU A 193 8.84 -15.40 -4.82
N GLY A 194 8.79 -14.90 -3.58
CA GLY A 194 9.13 -13.52 -3.21
C GLY A 194 8.33 -13.01 -2.02
N ASP A 195 8.04 -11.71 -1.99
CA ASP A 195 7.21 -11.08 -0.96
C ASP A 195 5.72 -11.19 -1.33
N ALA A 196 4.94 -11.92 -0.53
CA ALA A 196 3.52 -12.07 -0.77
C ALA A 196 2.75 -10.73 -0.64
N TRP A 197 3.21 -9.81 0.22
CA TRP A 197 2.62 -8.47 0.34
C TRP A 197 2.84 -7.60 -0.90
N ASN A 198 3.96 -7.81 -1.59
CA ASN A 198 4.21 -7.20 -2.89
C ASN A 198 3.11 -7.59 -3.89
N VAL A 199 2.69 -8.87 -3.91
CA VAL A 199 1.58 -9.35 -4.75
C VAL A 199 0.23 -8.74 -4.37
N VAL A 200 -0.03 -8.57 -3.07
CA VAL A 200 -1.26 -7.88 -2.59
C VAL A 200 -1.28 -6.42 -3.05
N GLY A 201 -0.10 -5.81 -3.22
CA GLY A 201 0.10 -4.52 -3.88
C GLY A 201 1.00 -3.54 -3.12
N PHE A 202 1.74 -3.99 -2.11
CA PHE A 202 2.74 -3.16 -1.44
C PHE A 202 3.81 -3.99 -0.70
N PRO A 203 5.11 -3.80 -0.99
CA PRO A 203 6.20 -4.59 -0.39
C PRO A 203 6.49 -4.13 1.04
N VAL A 204 5.74 -4.66 2.00
CA VAL A 204 5.70 -4.17 3.39
C VAL A 204 7.06 -4.19 4.06
N ARG A 205 7.80 -5.31 3.94
CA ARG A 205 9.08 -5.48 4.62
C ARG A 205 10.12 -4.50 4.08
N SER A 206 10.33 -4.53 2.76
CA SER A 206 11.25 -3.64 2.07
C SER A 206 10.92 -2.16 2.31
N PHE A 207 9.62 -1.81 2.38
CA PHE A 207 9.20 -0.46 2.74
C PHE A 207 9.59 -0.08 4.18
N LEU A 208 9.27 -0.91 5.18
CA LEU A 208 9.54 -0.59 6.59
C LEU A 208 11.05 -0.41 6.83
N ASP A 209 11.88 -1.28 6.27
CA ASP A 209 13.33 -1.22 6.46
C ASP A 209 13.92 0.05 5.85
N ARG A 210 13.52 0.40 4.62
CA ARG A 210 13.99 1.61 3.93
C ARG A 210 13.42 2.88 4.54
N ALA A 211 12.16 2.85 4.99
CA ALA A 211 11.54 3.98 5.67
C ALA A 211 12.26 4.29 7.00
N ARG A 212 12.64 3.27 7.77
CA ARG A 212 13.46 3.45 8.98
C ARG A 212 14.83 4.03 8.66
N ALA A 213 15.51 3.49 7.65
CA ALA A 213 16.82 3.99 7.23
C ALA A 213 16.76 5.46 6.77
N ALA A 214 15.64 5.89 6.19
CA ALA A 214 15.39 7.28 5.79
C ALA A 214 14.87 8.19 6.94
N GLY A 215 14.76 7.68 8.18
CA GLY A 215 14.31 8.45 9.34
C GLY A 215 12.80 8.72 9.40
N ILE A 216 11.99 7.96 8.65
CA ILE A 216 10.53 8.07 8.65
C ILE A 216 10.00 7.39 9.92
N PRO A 217 9.09 8.03 10.69
CA PRO A 217 8.50 7.43 11.86
C PRO A 217 7.51 6.33 11.44
N VAL A 218 8.01 5.10 11.34
CA VAL A 218 7.22 3.89 11.12
C VAL A 218 7.18 3.04 12.40
N PRO A 219 6.09 2.32 12.67
CA PRO A 219 6.01 1.47 13.84
C PRO A 219 7.06 0.35 13.81
N GLU A 220 7.39 -0.12 15.02
CA GLU A 220 8.15 -1.35 15.16
C GLU A 220 7.39 -2.50 14.51
N GLU A 221 8.15 -3.39 13.88
CA GLU A 221 7.62 -4.47 13.07
C GLU A 221 6.69 -5.40 13.87
N ARG A 222 7.06 -5.71 15.13
CA ARG A 222 6.25 -6.52 16.05
C ARG A 222 4.85 -5.94 16.27
N SER A 223 4.73 -4.61 16.28
CA SER A 223 3.46 -3.90 16.49
C SER A 223 2.56 -3.92 15.26
N ALA A 224 3.13 -4.09 14.06
CA ALA A 224 2.38 -4.18 12.81
C ALA A 224 1.79 -5.59 12.55
N ARG A 225 2.39 -6.65 13.12
CA ARG A 225 2.02 -8.04 12.83
C ARG A 225 0.54 -8.37 13.07
N PRO A 226 -0.09 -7.99 14.19
CA PRO A 226 -1.49 -8.35 14.45
C PRO A 226 -2.48 -7.70 13.48
N GLY A 227 -2.14 -6.55 12.89
CA GLY A 227 -2.97 -5.89 11.88
C GLY A 227 -2.83 -6.57 10.52
N LEU A 228 -1.60 -6.87 10.12
CA LEU A 228 -1.30 -7.56 8.86
C LEU A 228 -1.90 -8.99 8.83
N ALA A 229 -1.82 -9.72 9.95
CA ALA A 229 -2.39 -11.07 10.05
C ALA A 229 -3.91 -11.09 9.81
N ARG A 230 -4.64 -10.03 10.17
CA ARG A 230 -6.09 -9.92 9.94
C ARG A 230 -6.46 -9.65 8.48
N LEU A 231 -5.52 -9.12 7.70
CA LEU A 231 -5.72 -8.84 6.28
C LEU A 231 -5.37 -10.04 5.39
N TRP A 232 -4.68 -11.06 5.93
CA TRP A 232 -4.29 -12.24 5.19
C TRP A 232 -5.38 -13.33 5.29
N PRO A 233 -6.16 -13.62 4.22
CA PRO A 233 -7.35 -14.45 4.34
C PRO A 233 -7.13 -15.91 3.90
N VAL A 234 -5.92 -16.31 3.48
CA VAL A 234 -5.77 -17.64 2.87
C VAL A 234 -5.69 -18.72 3.94
N ALA A 235 -6.74 -19.56 3.96
CA ALA A 235 -7.02 -20.60 4.93
C ALA A 235 -6.28 -21.94 4.67
N ASP A 236 -5.35 -21.99 3.72
CA ASP A 236 -4.47 -23.14 3.56
C ASP A 236 -3.07 -22.73 3.95
N ASP A 237 -2.73 -23.08 5.20
CA ASP A 237 -1.41 -22.91 5.75
C ASP A 237 -0.39 -23.56 4.79
N GLU A 238 -0.57 -24.76 4.24
CA GLU A 238 0.52 -25.48 3.53
C GLU A 238 1.19 -24.76 2.34
N LEU A 239 0.46 -24.00 1.51
CA LEU A 239 1.04 -23.21 0.40
C LEU A 239 1.84 -21.99 0.90
N PHE A 240 1.56 -21.52 2.12
CA PHE A 240 2.16 -20.34 2.75
C PHE A 240 2.90 -20.64 4.09
N ALA A 241 2.89 -21.90 4.55
CA ALA A 241 3.35 -22.39 5.85
C ALA A 241 4.72 -23.01 5.79
N ASP A 242 5.24 -23.25 4.59
CA ASP A 242 6.67 -23.13 4.45
C ASP A 242 7.01 -21.73 4.95
N ARG A 243 7.69 -21.69 6.11
CA ARG A 243 7.98 -20.52 6.97
C ARG A 243 8.86 -19.46 6.28
N ARG A 244 8.83 -19.48 4.96
CA ARG A 244 9.56 -18.72 3.98
C ARG A 244 8.75 -17.63 3.32
N TRP A 245 7.41 -17.73 3.30
CA TRP A 245 6.50 -16.90 2.49
C TRP A 245 5.48 -16.06 3.27
N GLY A 246 5.11 -16.50 4.47
CA GLY A 246 4.70 -15.58 5.54
C GLY A 246 5.91 -14.72 5.95
N PRO A 247 5.70 -13.53 6.54
CA PRO A 247 6.83 -12.66 6.81
C PRO A 247 7.85 -13.38 7.71
N ARG A 248 9.05 -13.63 7.16
CA ARG A 248 10.17 -14.23 7.87
C ARG A 248 10.68 -13.23 8.88
N TRP A 249 10.10 -13.28 10.06
CA TRP A 249 10.58 -12.50 11.18
C TRP A 249 11.42 -13.40 12.08
N GLY A 250 12.68 -13.58 11.68
CA GLY A 250 13.75 -14.02 12.57
C GLY A 250 14.16 -12.90 13.50
#